data_AF-A0A8M6Z5D7-F1
#
_entry.id   AF-A0A8M6Z5D7-F1
#
_cell.length_a   1.000
_cell.length_b   1.000
_cell.length_c   1.000
_cell.angle_alpha   90.00
_cell.angle_beta   90.00
_cell.angle_gamma   90.00
#
_symmetry.space_group_name_H-M   'P 1'
#
loop_
_entity.id
_entity.type
_entity.pdbx_description
1 polymer ?
#
loop_
_entity_poly.entity_id
_entity_poly.type
_entity_poly.pdbx_seq_one_letter_code
_entity_poly.pdbx_strand_id
1 'polypeptide(L)'
;MRERDLQLQPSVRHWSPKHVGRWLREEGFCEYVDLLCNKHRLDGRSLLALSEYDLRSPPLELKVLGDIKRLMLSLRKLQKKNSDVLEELGLDTHTAQGGAGGVDWLCNGDSARDCDS
;
A
#
# COMPACT_ATOMS: atom_id res chain seq x y z
N MET A 1 -29.64 -17.85 -6.78
CA MET A 1 -28.67 -18.21 -5.71
C MET A 1 -27.69 -17.05 -5.54
N ARG A 2 -28.09 -15.94 -4.90
CA ARG A 2 -27.19 -14.79 -4.62
C ARG A 2 -27.45 -14.07 -3.29
N GLU A 3 -28.50 -14.43 -2.54
CA GLU A 3 -28.82 -13.76 -1.28
C GLU A 3 -27.91 -14.16 -0.10
N ARG A 4 -27.38 -15.39 -0.09
CA ARG A 4 -26.67 -15.92 1.08
C ARG A 4 -25.23 -15.45 1.22
N ASP A 5 -24.62 -14.91 0.17
CA ASP A 5 -23.24 -14.35 0.21
C ASP A 5 -23.20 -12.85 0.47
N LEU A 6 -24.37 -12.20 0.64
CA LEU A 6 -24.46 -10.91 1.33
C LEU A 6 -24.14 -11.06 2.84
N GLN A 7 -23.36 -12.08 3.23
CA GLN A 7 -22.73 -12.17 4.55
C GLN A 7 -21.86 -10.94 4.70
N LEU A 8 -22.52 -9.88 5.20
CA LEU A 8 -22.00 -8.66 5.81
C LEU A 8 -20.50 -8.59 5.64
N GLN A 9 -20.03 -8.19 4.45
CA GLN A 9 -18.61 -7.98 4.27
C GLN A 9 -18.26 -6.94 5.34
N PRO A 10 -17.38 -7.28 6.32
CA PRO A 10 -17.11 -6.37 7.40
C PRO A 10 -16.55 -5.07 6.81
N SER A 11 -16.71 -3.96 7.52
CA SER A 11 -15.94 -2.76 7.19
C SER A 11 -14.46 -3.13 7.08
N VAL A 12 -13.71 -2.49 6.18
CA VAL A 12 -12.26 -2.72 6.01
C VAL A 12 -11.54 -2.60 7.35
N ARG A 13 -12.04 -1.76 8.24
CA ARG A 13 -11.56 -1.58 9.62
C ARG A 13 -11.52 -2.86 10.47
N HIS A 14 -12.32 -3.86 10.10
CA HIS A 14 -12.42 -5.17 10.78
C HIS A 14 -12.03 -6.35 9.89
N TRP A 15 -11.42 -6.10 8.73
CA TRP A 15 -10.93 -7.18 7.88
C TRP A 15 -9.76 -7.90 8.56
N SER A 16 -9.91 -9.20 8.74
CA SER A 16 -8.78 -10.09 9.04
C SER A 16 -7.96 -10.42 7.77
N PRO A 17 -6.80 -11.06 7.89
CA PRO A 17 -6.02 -11.50 6.73
C PRO A 17 -6.79 -12.38 5.74
N LYS A 18 -7.80 -13.13 6.22
CA LYS A 18 -8.70 -13.91 5.35
C LYS A 18 -9.58 -13.03 4.47
N HIS A 19 -10.04 -11.89 5.00
CA HIS A 19 -10.84 -10.92 4.24
C HIS A 19 -9.97 -10.19 3.21
N VAL A 20 -8.74 -9.81 3.59
CA VAL A 20 -7.74 -9.26 2.66
C VAL A 20 -7.44 -10.25 1.53
N GLY A 21 -7.25 -11.54 1.86
CA GLY A 21 -7.00 -12.57 0.85
C GLY A 21 -8.17 -12.78 -0.12
N ARG A 22 -9.41 -12.54 0.33
CA ARG A 22 -10.58 -12.52 -0.57
C ARG A 22 -10.56 -11.31 -1.49
N TRP A 23 -10.35 -10.12 -0.93
CA TRP A 23 -10.25 -8.88 -1.70
C TRP A 23 -9.14 -8.94 -2.76
N LEU A 24 -7.95 -9.47 -2.41
CA LEU A 24 -6.86 -9.67 -3.36
C LEU A 24 -7.27 -10.57 -4.53
N ARG A 25 -8.02 -11.65 -4.29
CA ARG A 25 -8.52 -12.53 -5.37
C ARG A 25 -9.51 -11.81 -6.27
N GLU A 26 -10.41 -11.02 -5.70
CA GLU A 26 -11.41 -10.23 -6.44
C GLU A 26 -10.76 -9.16 -7.31
N GLU A 27 -9.68 -8.54 -6.84
CA GLU A 27 -8.88 -7.56 -7.59
C GLU A 27 -7.90 -8.20 -8.59
N GLY A 28 -7.81 -9.53 -8.64
CA GLY A 28 -6.95 -10.26 -9.59
C GLY A 28 -5.50 -10.47 -9.13
N PHE A 29 -5.22 -10.38 -7.83
CA PHE A 29 -3.91 -10.56 -7.19
C PHE A 29 -3.83 -11.86 -6.37
N CYS A 30 -4.43 -12.94 -6.89
CA CYS A 30 -4.51 -14.23 -6.17
C CYS A 30 -3.13 -14.83 -5.82
N GLU A 31 -2.12 -14.59 -6.66
CA GLU A 31 -0.74 -15.03 -6.46
C GLU A 31 -0.07 -14.37 -5.24
N TYR A 32 -0.55 -13.19 -4.82
CA TYR A 32 -0.01 -12.45 -3.69
C TYR A 32 -0.69 -12.78 -2.36
N VAL A 33 -1.74 -13.61 -2.36
CA VAL A 33 -2.49 -13.94 -1.13
C VAL A 33 -1.61 -14.64 -0.10
N ASP A 34 -0.78 -15.60 -0.50
CA ASP A 34 0.09 -16.31 0.45
C ASP A 34 1.13 -15.37 1.07
N LEU A 35 1.80 -14.57 0.23
CA LEU A 35 2.79 -13.59 0.67
C LEU A 35 2.17 -12.53 1.60
N LEU A 36 1.11 -11.86 1.15
CA LEU A 36 0.54 -10.72 1.87
C LEU A 36 -0.27 -11.15 3.10
N CYS A 37 -1.01 -12.26 3.02
CA CYS A 37 -1.93 -12.66 4.09
C CYS A 37 -1.38 -13.76 4.99
N ASN A 38 -0.76 -14.81 4.44
CA ASN A 38 -0.29 -15.93 5.29
C ASN A 38 1.08 -15.61 5.91
N LYS A 39 2.02 -15.10 5.11
CA LYS A 39 3.37 -14.76 5.58
C LYS A 39 3.39 -13.44 6.33
N HIS A 40 2.83 -12.38 5.76
CA HIS A 40 2.89 -11.02 6.33
C HIS A 40 1.65 -10.58 7.10
N ARG A 41 0.60 -11.42 7.14
CA ARG A 41 -0.58 -11.23 8.01
C ARG A 41 -1.26 -9.87 7.87
N LEU A 42 -1.25 -9.32 6.66
CA LEU A 42 -1.90 -8.05 6.38
C LEU A 42 -3.41 -8.18 6.61
N ASP A 43 -3.90 -7.40 7.56
CA ASP A 43 -5.31 -7.17 7.87
C ASP A 43 -5.80 -5.89 7.15
N GLY A 44 -7.06 -5.49 7.33
CA GLY A 44 -7.60 -4.35 6.59
C GLY A 44 -6.91 -3.02 6.88
N ARG A 45 -6.56 -2.76 8.14
CA ARG A 45 -5.88 -1.50 8.53
C ARG A 45 -4.47 -1.45 7.97
N SER A 46 -3.70 -2.52 8.11
CA SER A 46 -2.35 -2.60 7.55
C SER A 46 -2.34 -2.60 6.02
N LEU A 47 -3.34 -3.21 5.36
CA LEU A 47 -3.54 -3.11 3.93
C LEU A 47 -3.78 -1.65 3.48
N LEU A 48 -4.65 -0.92 4.20
CA LEU A 48 -4.89 0.50 3.93
C LEU A 48 -3.65 1.36 4.14
N ALA A 49 -2.79 1.01 5.09
CA ALA A 49 -1.57 1.74 5.39
C ALA A 49 -0.42 1.47 4.39
N LEU A 50 -0.52 0.45 3.53
CA LEU A 50 0.55 0.11 2.59
C LEU A 50 0.87 1.27 1.63
N SER A 51 2.16 1.55 1.52
CA SER A 51 2.74 2.43 0.52
C SER A 51 3.31 1.63 -0.65
N GLU A 52 3.63 2.32 -1.75
CA GLU A 52 4.36 1.70 -2.86
C GLU A 52 5.77 1.26 -2.43
N TYR A 53 6.37 1.95 -1.45
CA TYR A 53 7.69 1.61 -0.92
C TYR A 53 7.67 0.23 -0.23
N ASP A 54 6.63 -0.06 0.55
CA ASP A 54 6.48 -1.34 1.24
C ASP A 54 6.40 -2.50 0.25
N LEU A 55 5.70 -2.32 -0.87
CA LEU A 55 5.60 -3.34 -1.92
C LEU A 55 6.94 -3.61 -2.60
N ARG A 56 7.78 -2.58 -2.78
CA ARG A 56 9.08 -2.69 -3.48
C ARG A 56 10.20 -3.19 -2.58
N SER A 57 10.07 -2.96 -1.28
CA SER A 57 11.16 -3.16 -0.33
C SER A 57 10.96 -4.45 0.48
N PRO A 58 12.04 -5.04 1.01
CA PRO A 58 11.89 -6.12 1.99
C PRO A 58 11.00 -5.68 3.17
N PRO A 59 10.14 -6.57 3.69
CA PRO A 59 10.14 -8.01 3.43
C PRO A 59 9.14 -8.48 2.36
N LEU A 60 8.44 -7.57 1.68
CA LEU A 60 7.52 -7.92 0.57
C LEU A 60 8.30 -8.10 -0.74
N GLU A 61 9.06 -7.07 -1.10
CA GLU A 61 10.01 -7.06 -2.22
C GLU A 61 9.45 -7.62 -3.54
N LEU A 62 8.24 -7.18 -3.94
CA LEU A 62 7.63 -7.56 -5.20
C LEU A 62 8.54 -7.13 -6.37
N LYS A 63 8.82 -8.08 -7.25
CA LYS A 63 9.78 -7.88 -8.36
C LYS A 63 9.12 -7.39 -9.65
N VAL A 64 7.81 -7.58 -9.80
CA VAL A 64 7.08 -7.26 -11.03
C VAL A 64 6.52 -5.84 -10.92
N LEU A 65 7.17 -4.87 -11.58
CA LEU A 65 6.76 -3.47 -11.55
C LEU A 65 5.29 -3.26 -11.98
N GLY A 66 4.84 -4.01 -13.00
CA GLY A 66 3.45 -3.96 -13.45
C GLY A 66 2.46 -4.34 -12.35
N ASP A 67 2.77 -5.35 -11.54
CA ASP A 67 1.90 -5.83 -10.46
C ASP A 67 1.90 -4.85 -9.30
N ILE A 68 3.08 -4.32 -8.95
CA ILE A 68 3.21 -3.23 -7.95
C ILE A 68 2.29 -2.07 -8.34
N LYS A 69 2.34 -1.62 -9.61
CA LYS A 69 1.52 -0.50 -10.08
C LYS A 69 0.03 -0.82 -10.08
N ARG A 70 -0.39 -2.00 -10.57
CA ARG A 70 -1.81 -2.39 -10.56
C ARG A 70 -2.34 -2.55 -9.13
N LEU A 71 -1.57 -3.18 -8.24
CA LEU A 71 -1.94 -3.36 -6.83
C LEU A 71 -2.06 -2.00 -6.13
N MET A 72 -1.12 -1.08 -6.33
CA MET A 72 -1.23 0.27 -5.80
C MET A 72 -2.46 1.02 -6.31
N LEU A 73 -2.85 0.86 -7.58
CA LEU A 73 -4.08 1.47 -8.10
C LEU A 73 -5.33 0.92 -7.39
N SER A 74 -5.40 -0.39 -7.16
CA SER A 74 -6.48 -1.02 -6.39
C SER A 74 -6.47 -0.58 -4.92
N LEU A 75 -5.30 -0.51 -4.29
CA LEU A 75 -5.13 -0.01 -2.92
C LEU A 75 -5.57 1.45 -2.79
N ARG A 76 -5.20 2.32 -3.73
CA ARG A 76 -5.59 3.74 -3.72
C ARG A 76 -7.10 3.92 -3.87
N LYS A 77 -7.76 3.08 -4.68
CA LYS A 77 -9.24 3.05 -4.75
C LYS A 77 -9.86 2.60 -3.42
N LEU A 78 -9.27 1.60 -2.76
CA LEU A 78 -9.74 1.12 -1.46
C LEU A 78 -9.54 2.20 -0.38
N GLN A 79 -8.36 2.82 -0.32
CA GLN A 79 -8.01 3.94 0.55
C GLN A 79 -8.99 5.11 0.39
N LYS A 80 -9.29 5.52 -0.85
CA LYS A 80 -10.25 6.60 -1.11
C LYS A 80 -11.66 6.30 -0.57
N LYS A 81 -12.10 5.04 -0.58
CA LYS A 81 -13.41 4.62 -0.05
C LYS A 81 -13.44 4.51 1.48
N ASN A 82 -12.28 4.53 2.14
CA ASN A 82 -12.13 4.32 3.58
C ASN A 82 -11.23 5.42 4.17
N SER A 83 -11.42 6.68 3.72
CA SER A 83 -10.59 7.81 4.13
C SER A 83 -10.74 8.14 5.61
N ASP A 84 -11.92 7.90 6.19
CA ASP A 84 -12.19 7.98 7.62
C ASP A 84 -11.32 7.03 8.45
N VAL A 85 -11.10 5.81 7.95
CA VAL A 85 -10.22 4.84 8.61
C VAL A 85 -8.75 5.26 8.50
N LEU A 86 -8.35 5.88 7.40
CA LEU A 86 -6.99 6.42 7.23
C LEU A 86 -6.74 7.62 8.15
N GLU A 87 -7.73 8.49 8.31
CA GLU A 87 -7.68 9.61 9.27
C GLU A 87 -7.55 9.10 10.72
N GLU A 88 -8.29 8.05 11.09
CA GLU A 88 -8.14 7.36 12.40
C GLU A 88 -6.72 6.81 12.61
N LEU A 89 -6.04 6.41 11.52
CA LEU A 89 -4.65 5.93 11.55
C LEU A 89 -3.61 7.06 11.49
N GLY A 90 -4.02 8.32 11.28
CA GLY A 90 -3.12 9.46 11.09
C GLY A 90 -2.38 9.44 9.74
N LEU A 91 -2.94 8.79 8.73
CA LEU A 91 -2.39 8.67 7.38
C LEU A 91 -3.16 9.59 6.42
N ASP A 92 -2.92 10.88 6.53
CA ASP A 92 -3.65 11.86 5.72
C ASP A 92 -3.18 11.82 4.27
N THR A 93 -4.10 11.57 3.33
CA THR A 93 -3.82 11.69 1.89
C THR A 93 -3.68 13.15 1.42
N HIS A 94 -3.72 14.12 2.35
CA HIS A 94 -3.81 15.56 2.09
C HIS A 94 -2.48 16.26 1.79
N THR A 95 -1.47 15.58 1.24
CA THR A 95 -0.22 16.23 0.80
C THR A 95 -0.37 17.11 -0.46
N ALA A 96 -1.57 17.58 -0.80
CA ALA A 96 -1.78 18.54 -1.88
C ALA A 96 -1.99 19.99 -1.40
N GLN A 97 -1.99 20.29 -0.10
CA GLN A 97 -2.03 21.67 0.39
C GLN A 97 -0.96 21.94 1.45
N GLY A 98 0.19 22.47 0.99
CA GLY A 98 1.01 23.40 1.75
C GLY A 98 1.73 22.86 2.99
N GLY A 99 2.76 22.03 2.79
CA GLY A 99 3.69 21.67 3.86
C GLY A 99 5.00 21.19 3.28
N ALA A 100 5.98 22.10 3.19
CA ALA A 100 7.32 21.85 2.67
C ALA A 100 8.16 20.95 3.59
N GLY A 101 7.86 19.66 3.63
CA GLY A 101 8.81 18.62 4.01
C GLY A 101 9.15 17.81 2.75
N GLY A 102 9.84 18.40 1.77
CA GLY A 102 11.26 18.70 1.99
C GLY A 102 12.01 17.40 2.22
N VAL A 103 11.83 16.40 1.34
CA VAL A 103 12.81 15.32 1.20
C VAL A 103 14.07 15.97 0.67
N ASP A 104 14.89 16.42 1.61
CA ASP A 104 16.22 16.91 1.37
C ASP A 104 17.06 15.71 0.91
N TRP A 105 16.90 15.33 -0.36
CA TRP A 105 17.98 14.69 -1.08
C TRP A 105 19.02 15.78 -1.28
N LEU A 106 19.73 16.11 -0.19
CA LEU A 106 21.04 16.73 -0.26
C LEU A 106 21.94 15.68 -0.90
N CYS A 107 21.79 15.58 -2.23
CA CYS A 107 22.85 15.18 -3.11
C CYS A 107 23.97 16.15 -2.80
N ASN A 108 24.85 15.79 -1.87
CA ASN A 108 26.16 16.40 -1.76
C ASN A 108 26.84 16.09 -3.08
N GLY A 109 26.67 17.03 -4.02
CA GLY A 109 27.33 17.02 -5.30
C GLY A 109 28.82 16.90 -5.09
N ASP A 110 29.39 15.95 -5.84
CA ASP A 110 30.65 16.11 -6.54
C ASP A 110 31.43 17.37 -6.12
N SER A 111 32.38 17.18 -5.19
CA SER A 111 33.56 18.04 -5.17
C SER A 111 34.31 17.77 -6.46
N ALA A 112 33.91 18.52 -7.48
CA ALA A 112 34.55 18.62 -8.76
C ALA A 112 36.00 19.07 -8.56
N ARG A 113 36.92 18.27 -9.11
CA ARG A 113 38.12 18.74 -9.81
C ARG A 113 39.20 19.39 -8.93
N ASP A 114 40.12 18.55 -8.46
CA ASP A 114 41.52 18.98 -8.37
C ASP A 114 42.19 18.67 -9.71
N CYS A 115 42.21 19.67 -10.59
CA CYS A 115 43.18 19.74 -11.67
C CYS A 115 44.39 20.49 -11.11
N ASP A 116 45.43 19.77 -10.71
CA ASP A 116 46.73 20.40 -10.46
C ASP A 116 47.88 19.50 -10.94
N SER A 117 48.59 20.04 -11.94
CA SER A 117 49.94 19.75 -12.42
C SER A 117 50.28 18.38 -13.04
#